data_AF-A0AAV3GFY9-F1
#
_entry.id   AF-A0AAV3GFY9-F1
#
_cell.length_a   1.000
_cell.length_b   1.000
_cell.length_c   1.000
_cell.angle_alpha   90.00
_cell.angle_beta   90.00
_cell.angle_gamma   90.00
#
_symmetry.space_group_name_H-M   'P 1'
#
loop_
_entity.id
_entity.type
_entity.pdbx_description
1 polymer ?
#
loop_
_entity_poly.entity_id
_entity_poly.type
_entity_poly.pdbx_seq_one_letter_code
_entity_poly.pdbx_strand_id
1 'polypeptide(L)' 'MKSLVELVILVQKDDEEAFAQIVNKFKPLLIKESCRNGSFDEDCYQECMIRLYLALKKFEIRE' A
#
# COMPACT_ATOMS: atom_id res chain seq x y z
N MET A 1 -0.58 14.63 10.71
CA MET A 1 -0.49 13.60 9.64
C MET A 1 0.72 12.74 9.98
N LYS A 2 0.58 11.41 10.10
CA LYS A 2 1.69 10.52 10.48
C LYS A 2 2.74 10.47 9.37
N SER A 3 4.01 10.29 9.72
CA SER A 3 5.08 10.08 8.75
C SER A 3 4.95 8.72 8.06
N LEU A 4 5.64 8.51 6.93
CA LEU A 4 5.61 7.21 6.26
C LEU A 4 6.18 6.10 7.16
N VAL A 5 7.27 6.39 7.87
CA VAL A 5 7.90 5.42 8.78
C VAL A 5 6.94 5.04 9.90
N GLU A 6 6.27 6.02 10.52
CA GLU A 6 5.26 5.76 11.55
C GLU A 6 4.11 4.89 11.02
N LEU A 7 3.64 5.15 9.80
CA LEU A 7 2.59 4.35 9.19
C LEU A 7 3.05 2.90 8.91
N VAL A 8 4.28 2.70 8.44
CA VAL A 8 4.83 1.35 8.22
C VAL A 8 4.89 0.57 9.54
N ILE A 9 5.37 1.19 10.62
CA ILE A 9 5.41 0.57 11.96
C ILE A 9 4.00 0.17 12.42
N LEU A 10 3.00 1.01 12.17
CA LEU A 10 1.61 0.71 12.54
C LEU A 10 1.02 -0.42 11.70
N VAL A 11 1.26 -0.45 10.39
CA VAL A 11 0.86 -1.57 9.52
C VAL A 11 1.49 -2.88 9.97
N GLN A 12 2.75 -2.85 10.42
CA GLN A 12 3.41 -4.02 11.00
C GLN A 12 2.72 -4.55 12.26
N LYS A 13 1.99 -3.69 12.98
CA LYS A 13 1.14 -4.01 14.13
C LYS A 13 -0.33 -4.25 13.77
N ASP A 14 -0.63 -4.50 12.49
CA ASP A 14 -1.96 -4.82 11.98
C ASP A 14 -2.98 -3.66 12.13
N ASP A 15 -2.50 -2.41 12.11
CA ASP A 15 -3.35 -1.21 12.07
C ASP A 15 -3.90 -0.99 10.64
N GLU A 16 -5.18 -1.34 10.44
CA GLU A 16 -5.88 -1.22 9.15
C GLU A 16 -5.99 0.23 8.66
N GLU A 17 -6.17 1.19 9.58
CA GLU A 17 -6.29 2.60 9.26
C GLU A 17 -4.94 3.17 8.76
N ALA A 18 -3.83 2.71 9.34
CA ALA A 18 -2.50 3.03 8.83
C ALA A 18 -2.28 2.48 7.42
N PHE A 19 -2.76 1.26 7.15
CA PHE A 19 -2.68 0.68 5.80
C PHE A 19 -3.51 1.49 4.80
N ALA A 20 -4.75 1.86 5.16
CA ALA A 20 -5.61 2.70 4.32
C ALA A 20 -4.96 4.06 3.99
N GLN A 21 -4.26 4.67 4.95
CA GLN A 21 -3.53 5.91 4.72
C GLN A 21 -2.35 5.73 3.73
N ILE A 22 -1.61 4.63 3.82
CA ILE A 22 -0.56 4.30 2.85
C ILE A 22 -1.17 4.05 1.46
N VAL A 23 -2.24 3.25 1.36
CA VAL A 23 -2.93 2.99 0.09
C VAL A 23 -3.41 4.30 -0.54
N ASN A 24 -4.02 5.19 0.24
CA ASN A 24 -4.46 6.50 -0.26
C ASN A 24 -3.28 7.35 -0.74
N LYS A 25 -2.15 7.33 -0.03
CA LYS A 25 -0.93 8.06 -0.39
C LYS A 25 -0.33 7.57 -1.71
N PHE A 26 -0.37 6.27 -1.99
CA PHE A 26 0.16 5.66 -3.21
C PHE A 26 -0.90 5.34 -4.25
N LYS A 27 -2.15 5.80 -4.08
CA LYS A 27 -3.29 5.50 -4.95
C LYS A 27 -3.01 5.75 -6.44
N PRO A 28 -2.37 6.87 -6.86
CA PRO A 28 -2.07 7.09 -8.28
C PRO A 28 -1.13 6.01 -8.87
N LEU A 29 -0.16 5.54 -8.08
CA LEU A 29 0.75 4.48 -8.50
C LEU A 29 0.02 3.13 -8.59
N LEU A 30 -0.76 2.79 -7.56
CA LEU A 30 -1.55 1.56 -7.55
C LEU A 30 -2.51 1.50 -8.73
N ILE A 31 -3.22 2.58 -9.05
CA ILE A 31 -4.10 2.65 -10.23
C ILE A 31 -3.29 2.47 -11.51
N LYS A 32 -2.15 3.17 -11.66
CA LYS A 32 -1.31 3.08 -12.85
C LYS A 32 -0.85 1.64 -13.12
N GLU A 33 -0.36 0.94 -12.10
CA GLU A 33 0.12 -0.45 -12.23
C GLU A 33 -1.01 -1.46 -12.43
N SER A 34 -2.25 -1.06 -12.11
CA SER A 34 -3.45 -1.88 -12.31
C SER A 34 -4.16 -1.60 -13.63
N CYS A 35 -3.68 -0.64 -14.42
CA CYS A 35 -4.24 -0.36 -15.73
C CYS A 35 -3.57 -1.22 -16.81
N ARG A 36 -4.38 -1.95 -17.60
CA ARG A 36 -3.93 -2.71 -18.77
C ARG A 36 -4.66 -2.22 -20.01
N ASN A 37 -3.92 -1.91 -21.08
CA ASN A 37 -4.48 -1.42 -22.35
C ASN A 37 -5.43 -0.21 -22.20
N GLY A 38 -5.15 0.67 -21.24
CA GLY A 38 -5.98 1.87 -20.97
C GLY A 38 -7.22 1.61 -20.10
N SER A 39 -7.48 0.37 -19.70
CA SER A 39 -8.59 -0.01 -18.82
C SER A 39 -8.08 -0.29 -17.40
N PHE A 40 -8.81 0.20 -16.40
CA PHE A 40 -8.57 -0.14 -15.01
C PHE A 40 -9.05 -1.56 -14.71
N ASP A 41 -8.18 -2.37 -14.11
CA ASP A 41 -8.47 -3.73 -13.67
C ASP A 41 -8.58 -3.74 -12.14
N GLU A 42 -9.81 -3.88 -11.63
CA GLU A 42 -10.12 -3.88 -10.20
C GLU A 42 -9.45 -5.03 -9.44
N ASP A 43 -9.41 -6.22 -10.04
CA ASP A 43 -8.78 -7.40 -9.45
C ASP A 43 -7.26 -7.20 -9.37
N CYS A 44 -6.66 -6.63 -10.43
CA CYS A 44 -5.25 -6.27 -10.41
C CYS A 44 -4.93 -5.22 -9.32
N TYR A 45 -5.83 -4.26 -9.10
CA TYR A 45 -5.69 -3.27 -8.03
C TYR A 45 -5.74 -3.89 -6.65
N GLN A 46 -6.66 -4.82 -6.42
CA GLN A 46 -6.72 -5.59 -5.17
C GLN A 46 -5.43 -6.39 -4.95
N GLU A 47 -4.92 -7.07 -5.97
CA GLU A 47 -3.64 -7.77 -5.89
C GLU A 47 -2.46 -6.82 -5.58
N CYS A 48 -2.40 -5.65 -6.21
CA CYS A 48 -1.39 -4.64 -5.89
C CYS A 48 -1.46 -4.21 -4.42
N MET A 49 -2.65 -4.01 -3.86
CA MET A 49 -2.83 -3.70 -2.43
C MET A 49 -2.37 -4.85 -1.54
N ILE A 50 -2.71 -6.10 -1.85
CA ILE A 50 -2.27 -7.28 -1.10
C ILE A 50 -0.74 -7.38 -1.11
N ARG A 51 -0.10 -7.18 -2.27
CA ARG A 51 1.35 -7.21 -2.41
C ARG A 51 2.01 -6.07 -1.64
N LEU A 52 1.44 -4.88 -1.66
CA LEU A 52 1.89 -3.75 -0.86
C LEU A 52 1.82 -4.07 0.63
N TYR A 53 0.70 -4.60 1.13
CA TYR A 53 0.54 -5.00 2.53
C TYR A 53 1.62 -5.99 2.95
N LEU A 54 1.80 -7.08 2.18
CA LEU A 54 2.79 -8.10 2.46
C LEU A 54 4.23 -7.56 2.43
N ALA A 55 4.53 -6.61 1.54
CA ALA A 55 5.82 -5.94 1.49
C ALA A 55 6.06 -5.08 2.73
N LEU A 56 5.07 -4.29 3.16
CA LEU A 56 5.14 -3.46 4.37
C LEU A 56 5.36 -4.32 5.64
N LYS A 57 4.66 -5.45 5.76
CA LYS A 57 4.83 -6.40 6.87
C LYS A 57 6.26 -6.95 6.96
N LYS A 58 6.96 -7.08 5.84
CA LYS A 58 8.34 -7.60 5.75
C LYS A 58 9.42 -6.52 5.71
N PHE A 59 9.03 -5.25 5.60
CA PHE A 59 9.96 -4.16 5.38
C PHE A 59 10.81 -3.90 6.63
N GLU A 60 12.12 -4.03 6.51
CA GLU A 60 13.06 -3.71 7.59
C GLU A 60 13.27 -2.18 7.67
N ILE A 61 12.90 -1.59 8.79
CA ILE A 61 13.17 -0.17 9.06
C ILE A 61 14.56 -0.07 9.66
N ARG A 62 15.47 0.63 8.96
CA ARG A 62 16.81 0.92 9.45
C ARG A 62 16.85 2.33 10.02
N GLU A 63 17.45 2.46 11.20
CA GLU A 63 17.72 3.73 11.88
C GLU A 63 18.88 4.50 11.23
#